data_AF-A0A926Z8G5-F1
#
_entry.id   AF-A0A926Z8G5-F1
#
_cell.length_a   1.000
_cell.length_b   1.000
_cell.length_c   1.000
_cell.angle_alpha   90.00
_cell.angle_beta   90.00
_cell.angle_gamma   90.00
#
_symmetry.space_group_name_H-M   'P 1'
#
loop_
_entity.id
_entity.type
_entity.pdbx_description
1 polymer ?
#
loop_
_entity_poly.entity_id
_entity_poly.type
_entity_poly.pdbx_seq_one_letter_code
_entity_poly.pdbx_strand_id
1 'polypeptide(L)'
;MAEEYKFRKVNAILGASPKIGPFPTELIIPWAIISFTLFMICYAVLNLPWLWVLLIVAWGDATWWILTGAQPYRFLSKFIPVPRWTRGVYQYKGMRKQEVRKYAER
;
A
#
# COMPACT_ATOMS: atom_id res chain seq x y z
N MET A 1 23.74 22.60 -29.10
CA MET A 1 23.59 23.15 -27.74
C MET A 1 22.81 22.14 -26.94
N ALA A 2 23.43 21.56 -25.91
CA ALA A 2 22.79 20.55 -25.08
C ALA A 2 21.82 21.24 -24.11
N GLU A 3 20.53 20.94 -24.21
CA GLU A 3 19.51 21.45 -23.28
C GLU A 3 19.77 20.80 -21.90
N GLU A 4 20.19 21.61 -20.92
CA GLU A 4 20.31 21.17 -19.53
C GLU A 4 18.93 20.80 -18.97
N TYR A 5 18.73 19.52 -18.68
CA TYR A 5 17.51 19.05 -18.02
C TYR A 5 17.44 19.59 -16.59
N LYS A 6 16.64 20.64 -16.37
CA LYS A 6 16.35 21.20 -15.04
C LYS A 6 15.55 20.20 -14.20
N PHE A 7 16.23 19.50 -13.29
CA PHE A 7 15.61 18.54 -12.38
C PHE A 7 14.55 19.23 -11.51
N ARG A 8 13.28 18.85 -11.68
CA ARG A 8 12.17 19.29 -10.81
C ARG A 8 12.06 18.35 -9.62
N LYS A 9 12.28 18.87 -8.42
CA LYS A 9 12.06 18.12 -7.17
C LYS A 9 10.57 17.82 -7.03
N VAL A 10 10.19 16.55 -7.19
CA VAL A 10 8.84 16.07 -6.88
C VAL A 10 8.63 15.99 -5.37
N ASN A 11 7.39 16.14 -4.92
CA ASN A 11 7.05 16.05 -3.51
C ASN A 11 7.31 14.62 -3.02
N ALA A 12 8.15 14.46 -1.98
CA ALA A 12 8.55 13.16 -1.44
C ALA A 12 7.37 12.35 -0.87
N ILE A 13 6.21 12.99 -0.70
CA ILE A 13 4.95 12.37 -0.27
C ILE A 13 4.33 11.51 -1.39
N LEU A 14 4.68 11.74 -2.66
CA LEU A 14 4.22 10.90 -3.78
C LEU A 14 4.82 9.48 -3.67
N GLY A 15 4.06 8.58 -3.06
CA GLY A 15 4.42 7.17 -2.87
C GLY A 15 4.81 6.80 -1.42
N ALA A 16 4.72 7.73 -0.47
CA ALA A 16 4.95 7.43 0.93
C ALA A 16 3.73 6.71 1.53
N SER A 17 3.84 5.41 1.81
CA SER A 17 2.86 4.71 2.64
C SER A 17 2.99 5.13 4.10
N PRO A 18 1.88 5.36 4.83
CA PRO A 18 1.90 5.64 6.25
C PRO A 18 2.49 4.45 7.02
N LYS A 19 3.41 4.75 7.93
CA LYS A 19 4.04 3.78 8.82
C LYS A 19 3.75 4.19 10.27
N ILE A 20 3.27 3.26 11.08
CA ILE A 20 3.14 3.45 12.53
C ILE A 20 4.37 2.78 13.16
N GLY A 21 5.38 3.60 13.48
CA GLY A 21 6.65 3.10 14.01
C GLY A 21 7.39 2.19 13.02
N PRO A 22 7.95 1.04 13.45
CA PRO A 22 8.66 0.11 12.58
C PRO A 22 7.71 -0.76 11.72
N PHE A 23 6.40 -0.73 11.98
CA PHE A 23 5.44 -1.59 11.33
C PHE A 23 4.67 -0.84 10.21
N PRO A 24 4.51 -1.45 9.03
CA PRO A 24 3.59 -0.95 8.02
C PRO A 24 2.16 -0.90 8.57
N THR A 25 1.52 0.28 8.51
CA THR A 25 0.12 0.44 8.96
C THR A 25 -0.85 -0.42 8.16
N GLU A 26 -0.47 -0.78 6.93
CA GLU A 26 -1.23 -1.63 6.01
C GLU A 26 -1.47 -3.06 6.56
N LEU A 27 -0.73 -3.50 7.59
CA LEU A 27 -0.87 -4.82 8.22
C LEU A 27 -1.95 -4.86 9.31
N ILE A 28 -2.32 -3.70 9.88
CA ILE A 28 -3.25 -3.63 11.02
C ILE A 28 -4.66 -4.06 10.61
N ILE A 29 -5.10 -3.68 9.41
CA ILE A 29 -6.43 -4.02 8.90
C ILE A 29 -6.59 -5.54 8.74
N PRO A 30 -5.68 -6.26 8.04
CA PRO A 30 -5.73 -7.71 7.97
C PRO A 30 -5.71 -8.40 9.34
N TRP A 31 -4.83 -7.99 10.26
CA TRP A 31 -4.81 -8.54 11.61
C TRP A 31 -6.15 -8.36 12.31
N ALA A 32 -6.71 -7.14 12.32
CA ALA A 32 -8.02 -6.91 12.93
C ALA A 32 -9.12 -7.82 12.35
N ILE A 33 -9.14 -8.04 11.03
CA ILE A 33 -10.09 -8.93 10.37
C ILE A 33 -9.86 -10.39 10.78
N ILE A 34 -8.61 -10.85 10.79
CA ILE A 34 -8.25 -12.23 11.15
C ILE A 34 -8.57 -12.49 12.62
N SER A 35 -8.12 -11.64 13.54
CA SER A 35 -8.39 -11.77 14.97
C SER A 35 -9.89 -11.76 15.25
N PHE A 36 -10.65 -10.86 14.61
CA PHE A 36 -12.11 -10.80 14.78
C PHE A 36 -12.80 -12.07 14.27
N THR A 37 -12.42 -12.53 13.08
CA THR A 37 -13.02 -13.73 12.46
C THR A 37 -12.71 -14.99 13.29
N LEU A 38 -11.46 -15.17 13.70
CA LEU A 38 -11.05 -16.31 14.54
C LEU A 38 -11.68 -16.26 15.93
N PHE A 39 -11.76 -15.07 16.54
CA PHE A 39 -12.45 -14.90 17.81
C PHE A 39 -13.92 -15.31 17.70
N MET A 40 -14.64 -14.83 16.69
CA MET A 40 -16.04 -15.20 16.45
C MET A 40 -16.22 -16.72 16.27
N ILE A 41 -15.35 -17.37 15.50
CA ILE A 41 -15.45 -18.82 15.27
C ILE A 41 -15.12 -19.61 16.55
N CYS A 42 -13.98 -19.33 17.18
CA CYS A 42 -13.51 -20.12 18.32
C CYS A 42 -14.31 -19.88 19.59
N TYR A 43 -14.71 -18.63 19.84
CA TYR A 43 -15.45 -18.26 21.05
C TYR A 43 -16.96 -18.46 20.87
N ALA A 44 -17.56 -17.93 19.79
CA ALA A 44 -19.01 -17.95 19.64
C ALA A 44 -19.57 -19.29 19.14
N VAL A 45 -18.87 -19.97 18.22
CA VAL A 45 -19.36 -21.24 17.64
C VAL A 45 -18.89 -22.44 18.46
N LEU A 46 -17.60 -22.48 18.78
CA LEU A 46 -16.99 -23.67 19.37
C LEU A 46 -16.88 -23.62 20.91
N ASN A 47 -17.19 -22.49 21.55
CA ASN A 47 -17.09 -22.29 23.00
C ASN A 47 -15.74 -22.74 23.59
N LEU A 48 -14.63 -22.45 22.90
CA LEU A 48 -13.31 -22.83 23.40
C LEU A 48 -12.92 -22.00 24.64
N PRO A 49 -12.10 -22.58 25.54
CA PRO A 49 -11.47 -21.81 26.60
C PRO A 49 -10.66 -20.65 26.05
N TRP A 50 -10.66 -19.52 26.78
CA TRP A 50 -9.97 -18.29 26.38
C TRP A 50 -8.49 -18.48 26.02
N LEU A 51 -7.79 -19.39 26.69
CA LEU A 51 -6.39 -19.72 26.38
C LEU A 51 -6.21 -20.21 24.94
N TRP A 52 -7.09 -21.11 24.50
CA TRP A 52 -7.03 -21.67 23.14
C TRP A 52 -7.44 -20.64 22.09
N VAL A 53 -8.42 -19.79 22.40
CA VAL A 53 -8.82 -18.70 21.51
C VAL A 53 -7.63 -17.76 21.27
N LEU A 54 -6.93 -17.34 22.32
CA LEU A 54 -5.75 -16.48 22.19
C LEU A 54 -4.61 -17.16 21.43
N LEU A 55 -4.36 -18.44 21.66
CA LEU A 55 -3.34 -19.19 20.91
C LEU A 55 -3.67 -19.27 19.42
N ILE A 56 -4.93 -19.55 19.07
CA ILE A 56 -5.37 -19.65 17.67
C ILE A 56 -5.32 -18.28 16.98
N VAL A 57 -5.78 -17.22 17.66
CA VAL A 57 -5.72 -15.85 17.13
C VAL A 57 -4.25 -15.43 16.92
N ALA A 58 -3.40 -15.62 17.93
CA ALA A 58 -1.98 -15.30 17.82
C ALA A 58 -1.28 -16.09 16.71
N TRP A 59 -1.65 -17.36 16.54
CA TRP A 59 -1.16 -18.19 15.45
C TRP A 59 -1.63 -17.69 14.07
N GLY A 60 -2.91 -17.31 13.96
CA GLY A 60 -3.47 -16.71 12.74
C GLY A 60 -2.76 -15.41 12.35
N ASP A 61 -2.51 -14.54 13.33
CA ASP A 61 -1.82 -13.28 13.11
C ASP A 61 -0.33 -13.49 12.76
N ALA A 62 0.32 -14.47 13.40
CA ALA A 62 1.71 -14.84 13.12
C ALA A 62 1.88 -15.45 11.72
N THR A 63 0.99 -16.36 11.31
CA THR A 63 1.03 -16.96 9.96
C THR A 63 0.82 -15.91 8.87
N TRP A 64 -0.12 -14.98 9.08
CA TRP A 64 -0.30 -13.85 8.18
C TRP A 64 0.92 -12.92 8.13
N TRP A 65 1.54 -12.68 9.28
CA TRP A 65 2.76 -11.88 9.35
C TRP A 65 3.92 -12.53 8.59
N ILE A 66 4.10 -13.85 8.70
CA ILE A 66 5.11 -14.60 7.96
C ILE A 66 4.89 -14.50 6.44
N LEU A 67 3.64 -14.52 5.98
CA LEU A 67 3.28 -14.39 4.56
C LEU A 67 3.57 -13.00 3.98
N THR A 68 3.28 -11.94 4.74
CA THR A 68 3.36 -10.54 4.26
C THR A 68 4.70 -9.87 4.56
N GLY A 69 5.36 -10.24 5.65
CA GLY A 69 6.65 -9.69 6.09
C GLY A 69 6.66 -8.16 6.22
N ALA A 70 7.83 -7.56 5.97
CA ALA A 70 8.04 -6.11 6.08
C ALA A 70 7.49 -5.31 4.87
N GLN A 71 7.12 -5.98 3.79
CA GLN A 71 6.67 -5.34 2.54
C GLN A 71 5.39 -6.00 2.01
N PRO A 72 4.24 -5.75 2.66
CA PRO A 72 2.97 -6.37 2.30
C PRO A 72 2.60 -6.15 0.82
N TYR A 73 2.90 -4.98 0.28
CA TYR A 73 2.64 -4.64 -1.11
C TYR A 73 3.32 -5.58 -2.11
N ARG A 74 4.49 -6.17 -1.82
CA ARG A 74 5.15 -7.12 -2.74
C ARG A 74 4.37 -8.41 -2.91
N PHE A 75 3.67 -8.84 -1.88
CA PHE A 75 2.85 -10.04 -1.90
C PHE A 75 1.43 -9.73 -2.40
N LEU A 76 0.79 -8.70 -1.83
CA LEU A 76 -0.59 -8.33 -2.19
C LEU A 76 -0.71 -7.83 -3.63
N SER A 77 0.31 -7.15 -4.19
CA SER A 77 0.27 -6.68 -5.58
C SER A 77 0.21 -7.82 -6.60
N LYS A 78 0.51 -9.05 -6.21
CA LYS A 78 0.40 -10.22 -7.10
C LYS A 78 -1.06 -10.65 -7.31
N PHE A 79 -1.93 -10.34 -6.34
CA PHE A 79 -3.37 -10.67 -6.41
C PHE A 79 -4.22 -9.53 -6.97
N ILE A 80 -3.68 -8.31 -6.96
CA ILE A 80 -4.36 -7.12 -7.49
C ILE A 80 -3.82 -6.84 -8.90
N PRO A 81 -4.59 -7.05 -9.98
CA PRO A 81 -4.15 -6.67 -11.31
C PRO A 81 -3.93 -5.16 -11.38
N VAL A 82 -2.95 -4.72 -12.18
CA VAL A 82 -2.66 -3.29 -12.34
C VAL A 82 -3.95 -2.53 -12.71
N PRO A 83 -4.32 -1.49 -11.96
CA PRO A 83 -5.56 -0.77 -12.21
C PRO A 83 -5.53 -0.19 -13.63
N ARG A 84 -6.52 -0.56 -14.45
CA ARG A 84 -6.58 -0.10 -15.86
C ARG A 84 -6.81 1.41 -15.97
N TRP A 85 -7.38 2.04 -14.93
CA TRP A 85 -7.66 3.48 -14.90
C TRP A 85 -6.43 4.37 -14.75
N THR A 86 -5.29 3.88 -14.24
CA THR A 86 -4.07 4.70 -14.16
C THR A 86 -3.26 4.69 -15.46
N ARG A 87 -3.58 3.83 -16.42
CA ARG A 87 -3.08 3.92 -17.81
C ARG A 87 -3.91 4.92 -18.61
N GLY A 88 -4.01 6.15 -18.11
CA GLY A 88 -4.32 7.29 -18.96
C GLY A 88 -3.14 7.49 -19.90
N VAL A 89 -3.25 7.01 -21.13
CA VAL A 89 -2.27 7.32 -22.18
C VAL A 89 -2.40 8.82 -22.45
N TYR A 90 -1.63 9.64 -21.75
CA TYR A 90 -1.56 11.06 -22.05
C TYR A 90 -0.83 11.17 -23.39
N GLN A 91 -1.56 11.53 -24.45
CA GLN A 91 -0.91 11.88 -25.70
C GLN A 91 -0.03 13.09 -25.42
N TYR A 92 1.28 12.93 -25.64
CA TYR A 92 2.23 14.03 -25.58
C TYR A 92 1.81 15.05 -26.64
N LYS A 93 1.11 16.11 -26.22
CA LYS A 93 0.93 17.30 -27.03
C LYS A 93 2.20 18.12 -26.87
N GLY A 94 3.06 18.11 -27.89
CA GLY A 94 4.24 18.95 -27.93
C GLY A 94 3.85 20.40 -27.63
N MET A 95 4.57 21.03 -26.71
CA MET A 95 4.32 22.43 -26.36
C MET A 95 4.53 23.29 -27.62
N ARG A 96 3.48 23.96 -28.10
CA ARG A 96 3.62 24.97 -29.16
C ARG A 96 4.54 26.06 -28.62
N LYS A 97 5.49 26.53 -29.44
CA LYS A 97 6.52 27.54 -29.10
C LYS A 97 5.99 28.79 -28.36
N GLN A 98 4.70 29.11 -28.51
CA GLN A 98 4.04 30.22 -27.84
C GLN A 98 3.87 30.02 -26.33
N GLU A 99 3.67 28.78 -25.86
CA GLU A 99 3.51 28.51 -24.43
C GLU A 99 4.85 28.50 -23.69
N VAL A 100 5.93 28.09 -24.36
CA VAL A 100 7.29 28.12 -23.80
C VAL A 100 7.72 29.54 -23.42
N ARG A 101 7.37 30.55 -24.23
CA ARG A 101 7.66 31.97 -23.92
C ARG A 101 6.97 32.43 -22.64
N LYS A 102 5.73 32.02 -22.42
CA LYS A 102 4.91 32.44 -21.27
C LYS A 102 5.43 31.89 -19.92
N TYR A 103 6.17 30.77 -19.94
CA TYR A 103 6.81 30.19 -18.76
C TYR A 103 8.28 30.59 -18.60
N ALA A 104 8.94 31.06 -19.66
CA ALA A 104 10.30 31.58 -19.60
C ALA A 104 10.36 33.01 -19.05
N GLU A 105 9.26 33.78 -19.17
CA GLU A 105 9.13 35.14 -18.67
C GLU A 105 8.64 35.22 -17.21
N ARG A 106 8.52 34.08 -16.49
CA ARG A 106 8.00 33.99 -15.13
C ARG A 106 8.99 33.32 -14.19
#